data_AF-A0A392Q2Y7-F1
#
_entry.id   AF-A0A392Q2Y7-F1
#
_cell.length_a   1.000
_cell.length_b   1.000
_cell.length_c   1.000
_cell.angle_alpha   90.00
_cell.angle_beta   90.00
_cell.angle_gamma   90.00
#
_symmetry.space_group_name_H-M   'P 1'
#
loop_
_entity.id
_entity.type
_entity.pdbx_description
1 polymer ?
#
loop_
_entity_poly.entity_id
_entity_poly.type
_entity_poly.pdbx_seq_one_letter_code
_entity_poly.pdbx_strand_id
1 'polypeptide(L)'
;FLVGKDFGASPAYLFSILHPERVLGVITLGVPYAPPGPSMLHKYLPEGFYMLRWKEPGRAEADFGRFDVKTVVRNVYILFSRSELPIANENQEIMDLVEPDTPLPSWFTEEDLSIYGALYEKSGFRTALQVPYRTVGDDLK
;
A
#
# COMPACT_ATOMS: atom_id res chain seq x y z
N PHE A 1 14.45 19.96 -2.86
CA PHE A 1 13.97 18.83 -3.69
C PHE A 1 13.03 17.99 -2.85
N LEU A 2 12.03 17.35 -3.48
CA LEU A 2 11.13 16.38 -2.85
C LEU A 2 11.29 15.01 -3.51
N VAL A 3 11.29 13.95 -2.71
CA VAL A 3 11.30 12.57 -3.19
C VAL A 3 10.15 11.81 -2.54
N GLY A 4 9.25 11.27 -3.36
CA GLY A 4 8.09 10.50 -2.91
C GLY A 4 8.10 9.07 -3.47
N LYS A 5 7.74 8.08 -2.66
CA LYS A 5 7.57 6.69 -3.10
C LYS A 5 6.15 6.26 -2.76
N ASP A 6 5.51 5.55 -3.69
CA ASP A 6 4.18 4.98 -3.49
C ASP A 6 3.17 6.07 -3.05
N PHE A 7 2.44 5.89 -1.93
CA PHE A 7 1.52 6.92 -1.41
C PHE A 7 2.18 8.22 -1.00
N GLY A 8 3.52 8.25 -0.81
CA GLY A 8 4.28 9.48 -0.64
C GLY A 8 4.36 10.35 -1.89
N ALA A 9 4.04 9.82 -3.08
CA ALA A 9 3.98 10.59 -4.31
C ALA A 9 2.85 11.63 -4.28
N SER A 10 1.67 11.27 -3.78
CA SER A 10 0.51 12.17 -3.69
C SER A 10 0.79 13.47 -2.91
N PRO A 11 1.28 13.45 -1.66
CA PRO A 11 1.65 14.67 -0.96
C PRO A 11 2.85 15.39 -1.59
N ALA A 12 3.79 14.67 -2.21
CA ALA A 12 4.91 15.31 -2.92
C ALA A 12 4.42 16.14 -4.13
N TYR A 13 3.51 15.58 -4.93
CA TYR A 13 2.87 16.31 -6.03
C TYR A 13 2.07 17.51 -5.52
N LEU A 14 1.17 17.29 -4.56
CA LEU A 14 0.33 18.35 -4.02
C LEU A 14 1.16 19.50 -3.45
N PHE A 15 2.17 19.20 -2.64
CA PHE A 15 3.04 20.22 -2.07
C PHE A 15 3.80 20.98 -3.16
N SER A 16 4.30 20.29 -4.20
CA SER A 16 5.01 20.95 -5.29
C SER A 16 4.14 21.90 -6.12
N ILE A 17 2.85 21.57 -6.27
CA ILE A 17 1.88 22.40 -7.00
C ILE A 17 1.46 23.61 -6.16
N LEU A 18 1.22 23.42 -4.86
CA LEU A 18 0.76 24.49 -3.95
C LEU A 18 1.89 25.43 -3.54
N HIS A 19 3.13 24.96 -3.50
CA HIS A 19 4.29 25.71 -3.03
C HIS A 19 5.49 25.60 -3.99
N PRO A 20 5.33 26.00 -5.26
CA PRO A 20 6.38 25.88 -6.27
C PRO A 20 7.66 26.65 -5.89
N GLU A 21 7.54 27.73 -5.12
CA GLU A 21 8.67 28.52 -4.61
C GLU A 21 9.54 27.76 -3.59
N ARG A 22 9.02 26.67 -3.02
CA ARG A 22 9.72 25.85 -2.00
C ARG A 22 10.32 24.57 -2.59
N VAL A 23 10.06 24.27 -3.85
CA VAL A 23 10.42 22.99 -4.47
C VAL A 23 11.28 23.21 -5.71
N LEU A 24 12.59 22.95 -5.56
CA LEU A 24 13.53 22.99 -6.69
C LEU A 24 13.35 21.84 -7.71
N GLY A 25 12.63 20.79 -7.34
CA GLY A 25 12.36 19.63 -8.18
C GLY A 25 11.73 18.50 -7.39
N VAL A 26 10.94 17.67 -8.08
CA VAL A 26 10.20 16.54 -7.52
C VAL A 26 10.58 15.25 -8.25
N ILE A 27 10.87 14.21 -7.48
CA ILE A 27 11.12 12.86 -7.99
C ILE A 27 10.09 11.95 -7.32
N THR A 28 9.38 11.15 -8.10
CA THR A 28 8.46 10.14 -7.57
C THR A 28 8.77 8.76 -8.11
N LEU A 29 8.47 7.74 -7.30
CA LEU A 29 8.70 6.33 -7.61
C LEU A 29 7.40 5.54 -7.38
N GLY A 30 7.00 4.75 -8.37
CA GLY A 30 5.84 3.85 -8.29
C GLY A 30 4.51 4.46 -8.76
N VAL A 31 4.09 5.59 -8.19
CA VAL A 31 2.78 6.21 -8.51
C VAL A 31 2.97 7.44 -9.43
N PRO A 32 2.38 7.44 -10.64
CA PRO A 32 2.46 8.58 -11.55
C PRO A 32 1.56 9.73 -11.10
N TYR A 33 1.82 10.93 -11.63
CA TYR A 33 0.95 12.08 -11.42
C TYR A 33 -0.40 11.85 -12.08
N ALA A 34 -1.47 11.98 -11.30
CA ALA A 34 -2.85 11.98 -11.79
C ALA A 34 -3.43 13.39 -11.56
N PRO A 35 -3.92 14.06 -12.62
CA PRO A 35 -4.65 15.31 -12.47
C PRO A 35 -5.87 15.14 -11.54
N PRO A 36 -6.26 16.18 -10.78
CA PRO A 36 -7.46 16.15 -9.97
C PRO A 36 -8.71 15.82 -10.80
N GLY A 37 -9.53 14.90 -10.34
CA GLY A 37 -10.78 14.51 -11.00
C GLY A 37 -11.28 13.13 -10.57
N PRO A 38 -12.47 12.72 -11.02
CA PRO A 38 -13.03 11.41 -10.68
C PRO A 38 -12.15 10.28 -11.25
N SER A 39 -11.59 9.45 -10.37
CA SER A 39 -10.91 8.23 -10.80
C SER A 39 -11.93 7.16 -11.16
N MET A 40 -11.90 6.71 -12.41
CA MET A 40 -12.72 5.59 -12.88
C MET A 40 -12.03 4.24 -12.73
N LEU A 41 -10.79 4.21 -12.23
CA LEU A 41 -9.95 3.01 -12.18
C LEU A 41 -10.64 1.85 -11.46
N HIS A 42 -11.33 2.14 -10.34
CA HIS A 42 -12.06 1.14 -9.56
C HIS A 42 -13.14 0.38 -10.33
N LYS A 43 -13.68 0.94 -11.42
CA LYS A 43 -14.73 0.30 -12.22
C LYS A 43 -14.20 -0.83 -13.13
N TYR A 44 -12.90 -0.85 -13.36
CA TYR A 44 -12.25 -1.80 -14.27
C TYR A 44 -11.38 -2.83 -13.53
N LEU A 45 -11.28 -2.71 -12.19
CA LEU A 45 -10.48 -3.61 -11.38
C LEU A 45 -11.32 -4.82 -10.94
N PRO A 46 -10.75 -6.04 -10.98
CA PRO A 46 -11.45 -7.23 -10.50
C PRO A 46 -11.66 -7.13 -8.98
N GLU A 47 -12.77 -7.69 -8.50
CA GLU A 47 -13.17 -7.63 -7.09
C GLU A 47 -12.07 -8.12 -6.12
N GLY A 48 -11.32 -9.16 -6.52
CA GLY A 48 -10.19 -9.71 -5.79
C GLY A 48 -8.96 -8.83 -5.66
N PHE A 49 -8.91 -7.69 -6.36
CA PHE A 49 -7.76 -6.78 -6.34
C PHE A 49 -7.56 -6.17 -4.95
N TYR A 50 -6.33 -6.20 -4.45
CA TYR A 50 -6.01 -5.84 -3.06
C TYR A 50 -6.55 -4.47 -2.61
N MET A 51 -6.53 -3.45 -3.48
CA MET A 51 -7.06 -2.14 -3.11
C MET A 51 -8.56 -2.18 -2.81
N LEU A 52 -9.34 -3.00 -3.54
CA LEU A 52 -10.77 -3.15 -3.29
C LEU A 52 -11.02 -3.91 -2.00
N ARG A 53 -10.26 -4.99 -1.75
CA ARG A 53 -10.33 -5.76 -0.50
C ARG A 53 -9.97 -4.91 0.73
N TRP A 54 -8.91 -4.11 0.64
CA TRP A 54 -8.44 -3.28 1.76
C TRP A 54 -9.27 -2.01 1.99
N LYS A 55 -9.98 -1.54 0.96
CA LYS A 55 -10.93 -0.44 1.07
C LYS A 55 -12.13 -0.80 1.96
N GLU A 56 -12.55 -2.06 1.97
CA GLU A 56 -13.65 -2.52 2.83
C GLU A 56 -13.26 -2.45 4.32
N PRO A 57 -13.95 -1.65 5.16
CA PRO A 57 -13.59 -1.52 6.56
C PRO A 57 -13.71 -2.86 7.31
N GLY A 58 -12.65 -3.23 8.02
CA GLY A 58 -12.61 -4.45 8.84
C GLY A 58 -12.16 -5.71 8.08
N ARG A 59 -12.22 -5.72 6.74
CA ARG A 59 -11.84 -6.89 5.94
C ARG A 59 -10.35 -7.17 5.96
N ALA A 60 -9.54 -6.16 5.66
CA ALA A 60 -8.08 -6.28 5.77
C ALA A 60 -7.64 -6.57 7.21
N GLU A 61 -8.28 -5.96 8.20
CA GLU A 61 -8.00 -6.23 9.61
C GLU A 61 -8.32 -7.69 9.99
N ALA A 62 -9.42 -8.25 9.49
CA ALA A 62 -9.75 -9.66 9.68
C ALA A 62 -8.75 -10.60 8.97
N ASP A 63 -8.35 -10.26 7.74
CA ASP A 63 -7.35 -11.01 6.98
C ASP A 63 -5.98 -11.00 7.68
N PHE A 64 -5.50 -9.81 8.05
CA PHE A 64 -4.21 -9.63 8.73
C PHE A 64 -4.23 -10.25 10.13
N GLY A 65 -5.35 -10.19 10.83
CA GLY A 65 -5.52 -10.75 12.17
C GLY A 65 -5.41 -12.27 12.25
N ARG A 66 -5.35 -12.97 11.10
CA ARG A 66 -5.04 -14.42 11.04
C ARG A 66 -3.57 -14.73 11.33
N PHE A 67 -2.69 -13.71 11.28
CA PHE A 67 -1.24 -13.86 11.38
C PHE A 67 -0.64 -12.91 12.42
N ASP A 68 0.57 -13.21 12.88
CA ASP A 68 1.37 -12.24 13.63
C ASP A 68 1.83 -11.10 12.70
N VAL A 69 2.14 -9.94 13.29
CA VAL A 69 2.47 -8.72 12.54
C VAL A 69 3.71 -8.90 11.66
N LYS A 70 4.73 -9.64 12.12
CA LYS A 70 5.95 -9.87 11.32
C LYS A 70 5.59 -10.66 10.05
N THR A 71 4.71 -11.66 10.17
CA THR A 71 4.21 -12.43 9.02
C THR A 71 3.39 -11.57 8.05
N VAL A 72 2.52 -10.67 8.54
CA VAL A 72 1.78 -9.74 7.68
C VAL A 72 2.74 -8.84 6.89
N VAL A 73 3.71 -8.22 7.56
CA VAL A 73 4.72 -7.37 6.91
C VAL A 73 5.52 -8.17 5.88
N ARG A 74 5.97 -9.37 6.23
CA ARG A 74 6.67 -10.28 5.30
C ARG A 74 5.85 -10.52 4.03
N ASN A 75 4.59 -10.88 4.19
CA ASN A 75 3.71 -11.20 3.06
C ASN A 75 3.50 -9.98 2.17
N VAL A 76 3.30 -8.79 2.74
CA VAL A 76 3.21 -7.53 1.98
C VAL A 76 4.48 -7.29 1.16
N TYR A 77 5.67 -7.39 1.77
CA TYR A 77 6.92 -7.18 1.03
C TYR A 77 7.14 -8.20 -0.09
N ILE A 78 6.75 -9.46 0.13
CA ILE A 78 6.77 -10.50 -0.91
C ILE A 78 5.82 -10.13 -2.07
N LEU A 79 4.57 -9.78 -1.77
CA LEU A 79 3.55 -9.47 -2.78
C LEU A 79 3.96 -8.31 -3.69
N PHE A 80 4.48 -7.23 -3.10
CA PHE A 80 4.86 -6.02 -3.84
C PHE A 80 6.31 -6.01 -4.34
N SER A 81 6.98 -7.17 -4.32
CA SER A 81 8.28 -7.40 -4.97
C SER A 81 8.18 -8.29 -6.22
N ARG A 82 6.96 -8.61 -6.66
CA ARG A 82 6.66 -9.42 -7.83
C ARG A 82 6.10 -8.54 -8.96
N SER A 83 6.02 -9.10 -10.17
CA SER A 83 5.47 -8.39 -11.34
C SER A 83 3.95 -8.47 -11.39
N GLU A 84 3.37 -9.51 -10.79
CA GLU A 84 1.94 -9.78 -10.80
C GLU A 84 1.19 -8.86 -9.83
N LEU A 85 0.02 -8.39 -10.25
CA LEU A 85 -0.88 -7.64 -9.37
C LEU A 85 -1.50 -8.58 -8.33
N PRO A 86 -1.52 -8.21 -7.03
CA PRO A 86 -2.20 -9.02 -6.01
C PRO A 86 -3.72 -9.02 -6.24
N ILE A 87 -4.22 -10.13 -6.78
CA ILE A 87 -5.64 -10.37 -7.06
C ILE A 87 -5.99 -11.74 -6.48
N ALA A 88 -6.81 -11.75 -5.43
CA ALA A 88 -7.29 -12.97 -4.78
C ALA A 88 -8.48 -13.59 -5.51
N ASN A 89 -8.59 -14.91 -5.50
CA ASN A 89 -9.80 -15.62 -5.96
C ASN A 89 -10.97 -15.38 -4.99
N GLU A 90 -12.19 -15.77 -5.38
CA GLU A 90 -13.41 -15.55 -4.59
C GLU A 90 -13.35 -16.15 -3.18
N ASN A 91 -12.66 -17.26 -3.01
CA ASN A 91 -12.50 -18.01 -1.77
C ASN A 91 -11.17 -17.74 -1.04
N GLN A 92 -10.46 -16.67 -1.41
CA GLN A 92 -9.17 -16.29 -0.84
C GLN A 92 -9.16 -14.81 -0.44
N GLU A 93 -8.33 -14.50 0.55
CA GLU A 93 -7.94 -13.14 0.91
C GLU A 93 -6.49 -12.83 0.47
N ILE A 94 -6.04 -11.58 0.64
CA ILE A 94 -4.76 -11.12 0.11
C ILE A 94 -3.58 -11.82 0.77
N MET A 95 -3.65 -12.11 2.07
CA MET A 95 -2.59 -12.87 2.75
C MET A 95 -2.49 -14.33 2.29
N ASP A 96 -3.52 -14.90 1.65
CA ASP A 96 -3.47 -16.27 1.09
C ASP A 96 -2.63 -16.36 -0.20
N LEU A 97 -2.24 -15.22 -0.79
CA LEU A 97 -1.44 -15.17 -2.01
C LEU A 97 0.06 -15.43 -1.79
N VAL A 98 0.47 -15.60 -0.53
CA VAL A 98 1.86 -15.87 -0.14
C VAL A 98 1.95 -17.21 0.54
N GLU A 99 2.60 -18.17 -0.12
CA GLU A 99 2.90 -19.45 0.48
C GLU A 99 3.89 -19.31 1.64
N PRO A 100 3.73 -20.05 2.75
CA PRO A 100 4.59 -19.93 3.93
C PRO A 100 6.09 -20.08 3.63
N ASP A 101 6.46 -20.93 2.68
CA ASP A 101 7.85 -21.23 2.28
C ASP A 101 8.43 -20.25 1.26
N THR A 102 7.64 -19.27 0.78
CA THR A 102 8.12 -18.26 -0.17
C THR A 102 9.32 -17.50 0.43
N PRO A 103 10.49 -17.44 -0.23
CA PRO A 103 11.63 -16.70 0.30
C PRO A 103 11.38 -15.19 0.31
N LEU A 104 12.07 -14.47 1.20
CA LEU A 104 12.12 -13.01 1.14
C LEU A 104 12.78 -12.54 -0.18
N PRO A 105 12.38 -11.37 -0.70
CA PRO A 105 13.12 -10.73 -1.78
C PRO A 105 14.60 -10.58 -1.42
N SER A 106 15.51 -10.78 -2.38
CA SER A 106 16.96 -10.82 -2.12
C SER A 106 17.55 -9.53 -1.52
N TRP A 107 16.85 -8.40 -1.68
CA TRP A 107 17.21 -7.09 -1.13
C TRP A 107 16.63 -6.83 0.26
N PHE A 108 15.73 -7.67 0.76
CA PHE A 108 15.00 -7.48 2.01
C PHE A 108 15.40 -8.55 3.03
N THR A 109 16.14 -8.13 4.05
CA THR A 109 16.75 -9.07 5.01
C THR A 109 15.80 -9.41 6.18
N GLU A 110 16.14 -10.45 6.94
CA GLU A 110 15.43 -10.78 8.19
C GLU A 110 15.57 -9.68 9.25
N GLU A 111 16.65 -8.92 9.25
CA GLU A 111 16.85 -7.78 10.13
C GLU A 111 15.88 -6.65 9.76
N ASP A 112 15.81 -6.29 8.47
CA ASP A 112 14.84 -5.29 7.98
C ASP A 112 13.41 -5.70 8.34
N LEU A 113 13.04 -6.94 8.07
CA LEU A 113 11.73 -7.49 8.40
C LEU A 113 11.42 -7.38 9.90
N SER A 114 12.41 -7.68 10.74
CA SER A 114 12.23 -7.60 12.20
C SER A 114 12.03 -6.17 12.68
N ILE A 115 12.73 -5.19 12.09
CA ILE A 115 12.55 -3.76 12.37
C ILE A 115 11.14 -3.31 11.95
N TYR A 116 10.73 -3.58 10.72
CA TYR A 116 9.40 -3.18 10.24
C TYR A 116 8.27 -3.88 11.00
N GLY A 117 8.43 -5.17 11.30
CA GLY A 117 7.50 -5.92 12.15
C GLY A 117 7.29 -5.26 13.51
N ALA A 118 8.38 -4.90 14.20
CA ALA A 118 8.29 -4.23 15.50
C ALA A 118 7.62 -2.84 15.44
N LEU A 119 7.84 -2.08 14.35
CA LEU A 119 7.19 -0.79 14.15
C LEU A 119 5.68 -0.94 13.97
N TYR A 120 5.24 -1.92 13.17
CA TYR A 120 3.82 -2.20 12.96
C TYR A 120 3.16 -2.87 14.17
N GLU A 121 3.91 -3.62 14.99
CA GLU A 121 3.40 -4.19 16.24
C GLU A 121 2.97 -3.06 17.18
N LYS A 122 3.75 -1.99 17.21
CA LYS A 122 3.45 -0.80 18.01
C LYS A 122 2.32 0.06 17.41
N SER A 123 2.31 0.27 16.10
CA SER A 123 1.38 1.21 15.47
C SER A 123 0.04 0.58 15.05
N GLY A 124 0.02 -0.73 14.83
CA GLY A 124 -1.00 -1.41 14.04
C GLY A 124 -1.02 -0.96 12.58
N PHE A 125 -1.95 -1.54 11.80
CA PHE A 125 -2.08 -1.27 10.35
C PHE A 125 -3.19 -0.27 10.00
N ARG A 126 -4.04 0.11 10.95
CA ARG A 126 -5.26 0.90 10.67
C ARG A 126 -4.97 2.18 9.90
N THR A 127 -4.00 2.99 10.32
CA THR A 127 -3.66 4.25 9.64
C THR A 127 -3.06 3.99 8.25
N ALA A 128 -2.22 2.96 8.12
CA ALA A 128 -1.64 2.55 6.84
C ALA A 128 -2.70 2.00 5.86
N LEU A 129 -3.85 1.53 6.34
CA LEU A 129 -4.99 1.16 5.51
C LEU A 129 -5.91 2.36 5.21
N GLN A 130 -6.11 3.24 6.19
CA GLN A 130 -7.08 4.32 6.10
C GLN A 130 -6.66 5.41 5.12
N VAL A 131 -5.47 6.00 5.31
CA VAL A 131 -4.98 7.12 4.50
C VAL A 131 -4.90 6.76 3.01
N PRO A 132 -4.42 5.56 2.62
CA PRO A 132 -4.22 5.25 1.22
C PRO A 132 -5.45 4.73 0.48
N TYR A 133 -6.30 3.94 1.15
CA TYR A 133 -7.35 3.16 0.46
C TYR A 133 -8.77 3.61 0.79
N ARG A 134 -8.97 4.29 1.93
CA ARG A 134 -10.32 4.57 2.45
C ARG A 134 -10.68 6.04 2.39
N THR A 135 -9.71 6.96 2.50
CA THR A 135 -9.96 8.41 2.46
C THR A 135 -9.77 9.05 1.08
N VAL A 136 -9.15 8.35 0.13
CA VAL A 136 -8.95 8.84 -1.24
C VAL A 136 -10.31 8.96 -1.95
N GLY A 137 -10.89 10.16 -1.91
CA GLY A 137 -12.18 10.50 -2.51
C GLY A 137 -13.08 11.40 -1.65
N ASP A 138 -12.82 11.53 -0.34
CA ASP A 138 -13.68 12.30 0.56
C ASP A 138 -13.26 13.77 0.73
N ASP A 139 -11.99 14.11 0.47
CA ASP A 139 -11.42 15.45 0.73
C ASP A 139 -11.55 16.45 -0.43
N LEU A 140 -12.32 16.14 -1.48
CA LEU A 140 -12.59 17.03 -2.62
C LEU A 140 -14.08 17.35 -2.81
N LYS A 141 -14.86 17.30 -1.72
CA LYS A 141 -16.23 17.85 -1.69
C LYS A 141 -16.24 19.27 -1.14
#